data_AF-A0A926WD36-F1
#
_entry.id   AF-A0A926WD36-F1
#
_cell.length_a   1.000
_cell.length_b   1.000
_cell.length_c   1.000
_cell.angle_alpha   90.00
_cell.angle_beta   90.00
_cell.angle_gamma   90.00
#
_symmetry.space_group_name_H-M   'P 1'
#
loop_
_entity.id
_entity.type
_entity.pdbx_description
1 polymer ?
#
loop_
_entity_poly.entity_id
_entity_poly.type
_entity_poly.pdbx_seq_one_letter_code
_entity_poly.pdbx_strand_id
1 'polypeptide(L)'
;MPMQRELYPPNWDAIALAKKESVGWHCENCDRPCRISGESLYDFILRIEGEPHPDLDWVNQAAISTICEKPQRWTLTVAHLNQEPSDCSDANLKALCAPCHLEHDRPFRLANRARKLERQGQLNLLRPPAIAPIAADLGRDPTRIQPTLWS
;
A
#
# COMPACT_ATOMS: atom_id res chain seq x y z
N MET A 1 -5.99 -2.40 11.33
CA MET A 1 -5.87 -3.60 12.17
C MET A 1 -4.39 -3.88 12.36
N PRO A 2 -3.92 -4.31 13.55
CA PRO A 2 -2.52 -4.66 13.72
C PRO A 2 -2.17 -5.84 12.80
N MET A 3 -0.96 -5.81 12.25
CA MET A 3 -0.42 -6.87 11.41
C MET A 3 -0.21 -8.14 12.26
N GLN A 4 -0.68 -9.29 11.79
CA GLN A 4 -0.41 -10.60 12.40
C GLN A 4 0.97 -11.06 11.92
N ARG A 5 2.01 -10.85 12.74
CA ARG A 5 3.41 -11.08 12.31
C ARG A 5 3.69 -12.54 11.98
N GLU A 6 2.91 -13.46 12.54
CA GLU A 6 3.05 -14.91 12.40
C GLU A 6 2.74 -15.40 10.98
N LEU A 7 2.01 -14.61 10.18
CA LEU A 7 1.68 -14.93 8.79
C LEU A 7 2.79 -14.55 7.80
N TYR A 8 3.77 -13.78 8.26
CA TYR A 8 4.84 -13.23 7.43
C TYR A 8 6.13 -14.02 7.69
N PRO A 9 7.06 -14.05 6.72
CA PRO A 9 8.36 -14.65 6.96
C PRO A 9 9.14 -13.86 8.04
N PRO A 10 10.06 -14.49 8.79
CA PRO A 10 10.80 -13.85 9.87
C PRO A 10 11.60 -12.61 9.45
N ASN A 11 12.04 -12.55 8.18
CA ASN A 11 12.81 -11.45 7.59
C ASN A 11 11.93 -10.38 6.90
N TRP A 12 10.62 -10.37 7.14
CA TRP A 12 9.69 -9.42 6.54
C TRP A 12 10.14 -7.96 6.65
N ASP A 13 10.64 -7.53 7.81
CA ASP A 13 11.06 -6.13 7.98
C ASP A 13 12.19 -5.75 7.01
N ALA A 14 13.13 -6.68 6.75
CA ALA A 14 14.21 -6.47 5.79
C ALA A 14 13.69 -6.43 4.35
N ILE A 15 12.75 -7.32 3.99
CA ILE A 15 12.10 -7.32 2.67
C ILE A 15 11.33 -6.01 2.44
N ALA A 16 10.54 -5.61 3.42
CA ALA A 16 9.73 -4.41 3.35
C ALA A 16 10.59 -3.14 3.30
N LEU A 17 11.72 -3.10 4.03
CA LEU A 17 12.67 -2.01 3.95
C LEU A 17 13.32 -1.96 2.56
N ALA A 18 13.85 -3.08 2.06
CA ALA A 18 14.49 -3.16 0.76
C ALA A 18 13.55 -2.72 -0.38
N LYS A 19 12.26 -3.11 -0.33
CA LYS A 19 11.27 -2.66 -1.32
C LYS A 19 11.00 -1.16 -1.27
N LYS A 20 11.03 -0.53 -0.08
CA LYS A 20 10.86 0.93 0.06
C LYS A 20 12.09 1.69 -0.41
N GLU A 21 13.28 1.17 -0.13
CA GLU A 21 14.55 1.75 -0.58
C GLU A 21 14.71 1.65 -2.10
N SER A 22 14.31 0.53 -2.72
CA SER A 22 14.42 0.35 -4.18
C SER A 22 13.58 1.34 -4.99
N VAL A 23 12.53 1.89 -4.41
CA VAL A 23 11.66 2.92 -5.02
C VAL A 23 11.96 4.33 -4.51
N GLY A 24 13.09 4.51 -3.83
CA GLY A 24 13.52 5.81 -3.31
C GLY A 24 12.50 6.45 -2.37
N TRP A 25 11.74 5.65 -1.62
CA TRP A 25 10.66 6.11 -0.75
C TRP A 25 9.50 6.85 -1.45
N HIS A 26 9.29 6.59 -2.75
CA HIS A 26 8.14 7.08 -3.51
C HIS A 26 7.06 6.00 -3.65
N CYS A 27 5.80 6.43 -3.70
CA CYS A 27 4.68 5.52 -3.92
C CYS A 27 4.67 5.03 -5.38
N GLU A 28 4.71 3.72 -5.61
CA GLU A 28 4.67 3.11 -6.97
C GLU A 28 3.32 3.27 -7.70
N ASN A 29 2.35 4.01 -7.13
CA ASN A 29 1.05 4.24 -7.75
C ASN A 29 0.76 5.72 -8.08
N CYS A 30 1.14 6.63 -7.19
CA CYS A 30 0.90 8.07 -7.38
C CYS A 30 2.16 8.91 -7.33
N ASP A 31 3.33 8.27 -7.26
CA ASP A 31 4.65 8.90 -7.22
C ASP A 31 4.87 9.86 -6.04
N ARG A 32 4.01 9.78 -5.01
CA ARG A 32 4.13 10.65 -3.84
C ARG A 32 5.41 10.36 -3.06
N PRO A 33 6.25 11.37 -2.77
CA PRO A 33 7.38 11.19 -1.88
C PRO A 33 6.86 10.91 -0.47
N CYS A 34 7.29 9.83 0.16
CA CYS A 34 6.82 9.42 1.48
C CYS A 34 7.93 9.50 2.53
N ARG A 35 7.52 9.47 3.80
CA ARG A 35 8.41 9.58 4.94
C ARG A 35 9.18 8.27 5.17
N ILE A 36 10.47 8.41 5.45
CA ILE A 36 11.35 7.32 5.86
C ILE A 36 10.93 6.80 7.24
N SER A 37 11.06 5.50 7.46
CA SER A 37 10.72 4.90 8.76
C SER A 37 11.67 5.40 9.84
N GLY A 38 11.15 6.13 10.82
CA GLY A 38 11.94 6.76 11.90
C GLY A 38 12.36 8.21 11.62
N GLU A 39 12.15 8.72 10.41
CA GLU A 39 12.42 10.11 10.04
C GLU A 39 11.46 11.08 10.74
N SER A 40 12.00 12.20 11.25
CA SER A 40 11.17 13.25 11.85
C SER A 40 10.34 13.96 10.78
N LEU A 41 9.25 14.62 11.19
CA LEU A 41 8.44 15.38 10.23
C LEU A 41 9.24 16.55 9.62
N TYR A 42 10.17 17.12 10.38
CA TYR A 42 11.04 18.21 9.94
C TYR A 42 12.02 17.74 8.86
N ASP A 43 12.76 16.66 9.11
CA ASP A 43 13.72 16.11 8.15
C ASP A 43 13.02 15.66 6.87
N PHE A 44 11.83 15.08 7.00
CA PHE A 44 10.99 14.72 5.87
C PHE A 44 10.68 15.93 4.99
N ILE A 45 10.14 17.01 5.57
CA ILE A 45 9.75 18.22 4.83
C ILE A 45 10.95 18.83 4.13
N LEU A 46 12.11 18.92 4.81
CA LEU A 46 13.34 19.44 4.21
C LEU A 46 13.81 18.60 3.02
N ARG A 47 13.74 17.27 3.14
CA ARG A 47 14.20 16.35 2.08
C ARG A 47 13.37 16.47 0.81
N ILE A 48 12.07 16.70 0.93
CA ILE A 48 11.14 16.74 -0.20
C ILE A 48 10.80 18.16 -0.66
N GLU A 49 11.49 19.17 -0.10
CA GLU A 49 11.28 20.56 -0.46
C GLU A 49 11.51 20.77 -1.96
N GLY A 50 10.50 21.31 -2.65
CA GLY A 50 10.53 21.53 -4.10
C GLY A 50 10.18 20.30 -4.95
N GLU A 51 9.93 19.13 -4.36
CA GLU A 51 9.49 17.95 -5.10
C GLU A 51 8.09 18.17 -5.71
N PRO A 52 7.92 17.95 -7.03
CA PRO A 52 6.64 18.15 -7.70
C PRO A 52 5.69 16.98 -7.39
N HIS A 53 4.55 17.27 -6.77
CA HIS A 53 3.45 16.31 -6.63
C HIS A 53 2.11 17.05 -6.58
N PRO A 54 0.99 16.52 -7.12
CA PRO A 54 -0.30 17.23 -7.16
C PRO A 54 -0.83 17.71 -5.80
N ASP A 55 -0.56 16.97 -4.72
CA ASP A 55 -0.91 17.36 -3.34
C ASP A 55 0.12 18.31 -2.69
N LEU A 56 1.23 18.65 -3.35
CA LEU A 56 2.29 19.53 -2.83
C LEU A 56 2.39 20.81 -3.63
N ASP A 57 1.92 21.90 -3.03
CA ASP A 57 2.11 23.24 -3.56
C ASP A 57 3.20 23.96 -2.76
N TRP A 58 4.44 23.82 -3.24
CA TRP A 58 5.61 24.51 -2.67
C TRP A 58 5.65 25.99 -3.05
N VAL A 59 5.14 26.35 -4.23
CA VAL A 59 5.16 27.72 -4.76
C VAL A 59 4.33 28.65 -3.87
N ASN A 60 3.14 28.21 -3.48
CA ASN A 60 2.27 28.96 -2.56
C ASN A 60 2.48 28.59 -1.08
N GLN A 61 3.57 27.86 -0.76
CA GLN A 61 3.94 27.45 0.61
C GLN A 61 2.87 26.62 1.35
N ALA A 62 1.93 26.01 0.63
CA ALA A 62 0.86 25.20 1.20
C ALA A 62 1.26 23.72 1.44
N ALA A 63 2.37 23.27 0.82
CA ALA A 63 2.92 21.93 1.00
C ALA A 63 3.14 21.59 2.50
N ILE A 64 3.76 22.49 3.26
CA ILE A 64 4.04 22.30 4.69
C ILE A 64 2.74 22.10 5.48
N SER A 65 1.73 22.96 5.27
CA SER A 65 0.42 22.81 5.93
C SER A 65 -0.22 21.47 5.59
N THR A 66 -0.25 21.11 4.30
CA THR A 66 -0.83 19.86 3.81
C THR A 66 -0.19 18.63 4.44
N ILE A 67 1.15 18.65 4.60
CA ILE A 67 1.90 17.58 5.25
C ILE A 67 1.58 17.53 6.75
N CYS A 68 1.66 18.67 7.44
CA CYS A 68 1.47 18.78 8.89
C CYS A 68 0.04 18.47 9.35
N GLU A 69 -0.98 18.77 8.53
CA GLU A 69 -2.37 18.44 8.84
C GLU A 69 -2.63 16.94 8.90
N LYS A 70 -1.98 16.16 8.02
CA LYS A 70 -2.23 14.72 7.87
C LYS A 70 -0.93 13.94 7.59
N PRO A 71 0.05 13.94 8.52
CA PRO A 71 1.35 13.32 8.32
C PRO A 71 1.27 11.82 8.04
N GLN A 72 0.26 11.13 8.58
CA GLN A 72 0.02 9.71 8.35
C GLN A 72 -0.22 9.35 6.88
N ARG A 73 -0.76 10.27 6.05
CA ARG A 73 -0.97 10.05 4.61
C ARG A 73 0.34 9.89 3.84
N TRP A 74 1.44 10.33 4.43
CA TRP A 74 2.79 10.29 3.88
C TRP A 74 3.59 9.07 4.36
N THR A 75 2.93 8.09 4.99
CA THR A 75 3.57 6.84 5.39
C THR A 75 3.66 5.89 4.20
N LEU A 76 4.86 5.42 3.88
CA LEU A 76 5.06 4.36 2.90
C LEU A 76 4.93 2.98 3.55
N THR A 77 4.07 2.17 2.97
CA THR A 77 3.78 0.80 3.39
C THR A 77 3.99 -0.15 2.22
N VAL A 78 4.16 -1.44 2.49
CA VAL A 78 4.27 -2.46 1.45
C VAL A 78 2.98 -3.28 1.45
N ALA A 79 2.33 -3.36 0.29
CA ALA A 79 1.11 -4.11 0.06
C ALA A 79 1.41 -5.38 -0.74
N HIS A 80 0.71 -6.46 -0.41
CA HIS A 80 0.68 -7.68 -1.21
C HIS A 80 -0.44 -7.55 -2.26
N LEU A 81 -0.12 -7.70 -3.53
CA LEU A 81 -1.10 -7.54 -4.61
C LEU A 81 -2.15 -8.64 -4.58
N ASN A 82 -1.75 -9.87 -4.25
CA ASN A 82 -2.64 -11.03 -4.10
C ASN A 82 -3.24 -11.20 -2.68
N GLN A 83 -2.92 -10.30 -1.74
CA GLN A 83 -3.38 -10.35 -0.34
C GLN A 83 -2.91 -11.59 0.46
N GLU A 84 -1.86 -12.27 0.00
CA GLU A 84 -1.23 -13.42 0.67
C GLU A 84 0.06 -12.99 1.40
N PRO A 85 0.08 -12.91 2.74
CA PRO A 85 1.25 -12.43 3.51
C PRO A 85 2.51 -13.28 3.40
N SER A 86 2.38 -14.55 3.01
CA SER A 86 3.53 -15.46 2.86
C SER A 86 4.24 -15.32 1.51
N ASP A 87 3.59 -14.73 0.49
CA ASP A 87 4.16 -14.50 -0.84
C ASP A 87 4.85 -13.14 -0.90
N CYS A 88 6.10 -13.09 -0.44
CA CYS A 88 6.92 -11.88 -0.47
C CYS A 88 7.79 -11.75 -1.73
N SER A 89 7.34 -12.31 -2.87
CA SER A 89 8.04 -12.10 -4.14
C SER A 89 7.96 -10.64 -4.59
N ASP A 90 9.02 -10.08 -5.17
CA ASP A 90 9.05 -8.66 -5.57
C ASP A 90 7.91 -8.30 -6.54
N ALA A 91 7.54 -9.23 -7.43
CA ALA A 91 6.42 -9.07 -8.35
C ALA A 91 5.05 -8.97 -7.65
N ASN A 92 4.92 -9.47 -6.42
CA ASN A 92 3.70 -9.40 -5.61
C ASN A 92 3.71 -8.22 -4.63
N LEU A 93 4.86 -7.57 -4.42
CA LEU A 93 5.00 -6.48 -3.48
C LEU A 93 4.94 -5.12 -4.17
N LYS A 94 4.12 -4.23 -3.61
CA LYS A 94 4.04 -2.84 -4.05
C LYS A 94 4.20 -1.87 -2.88
N ALA A 95 5.11 -0.92 -2.99
CA ALA A 95 5.28 0.19 -2.05
C ALA A 95 4.22 1.26 -2.32
N LEU A 96 3.29 1.41 -1.37
CA LEU A 96 2.14 2.30 -1.50
C LEU A 96 2.06 3.27 -0.31
N CYS A 97 1.76 4.53 -0.61
CA CYS A 97 1.39 5.50 0.43
C CYS A 97 0.08 5.07 1.10
N ALA A 98 -0.14 5.51 2.34
CA ALA A 98 -1.32 5.11 3.11
C ALA A 98 -2.67 5.29 2.36
N PRO A 99 -2.92 6.38 1.62
CA PRO A 99 -4.13 6.51 0.79
C PRO A 99 -4.24 5.45 -0.31
N CYS A 100 -3.18 5.22 -1.09
CA CYS A 100 -3.19 4.24 -2.17
C CYS A 100 -3.31 2.80 -1.65
N HIS A 101 -2.67 2.50 -0.52
CA HIS A 101 -2.80 1.19 0.11
C HIS A 101 -4.25 0.95 0.58
N LEU A 102 -4.89 1.94 1.21
CA LEU A 102 -6.29 1.81 1.63
C LEU A 102 -7.27 1.62 0.47
N GLU A 103 -6.99 2.24 -0.69
CA GLU A 103 -7.79 2.02 -1.90
C GLU A 103 -7.54 0.62 -2.47
N HIS A 104 -6.29 0.15 -2.51
CA HIS A 104 -5.96 -1.23 -2.91
C HIS A 104 -6.66 -2.26 -2.04
N ASP A 105 -6.71 -2.04 -0.73
CA ASP A 105 -7.35 -2.96 0.21
C ASP A 105 -8.88 -2.89 0.19
N ARG A 106 -9.47 -1.82 -0.39
CA ARG A 106 -10.91 -1.55 -0.37
C ARG A 106 -11.75 -2.74 -0.86
N PRO A 107 -11.44 -3.41 -1.98
CA PRO A 107 -12.18 -4.57 -2.47
C PRO A 107 -12.10 -5.78 -1.54
N PHE A 108 -10.98 -5.94 -0.83
CA PHE A 108 -10.70 -7.12 -0.01
C PHE A 108 -11.26 -7.00 1.42
N ARG A 109 -11.74 -5.83 1.84
CA ARG A 109 -12.18 -5.59 3.24
C ARG A 109 -13.22 -6.58 3.75
N LEU A 110 -14.20 -6.95 2.91
CA LEU A 110 -15.24 -7.91 3.28
C LEU A 110 -14.68 -9.33 3.45
N ALA A 111 -13.87 -9.78 2.49
CA ALA A 111 -13.21 -11.09 2.54
C ALA A 111 -12.23 -11.19 3.71
N ASN A 112 -11.41 -10.16 3.94
CA ASN A 112 -10.45 -10.11 5.04
C ASN A 112 -11.16 -10.10 6.41
N ARG A 113 -12.31 -9.41 6.51
CA ARG A 113 -13.17 -9.47 7.70
C ARG A 113 -13.72 -10.88 7.93
N ALA A 114 -14.21 -11.54 6.89
CA ALA A 114 -14.71 -12.91 6.99
C ALA A 114 -13.61 -13.89 7.44
N ARG A 115 -12.45 -13.89 6.77
CA ARG A 115 -11.27 -14.71 7.14
C ARG A 115 -10.79 -14.44 8.56
N LYS A 116 -10.91 -13.20 9.05
CA LYS A 116 -10.59 -12.87 10.44
C LYS A 116 -11.58 -13.51 11.41
N LEU A 117 -12.89 -13.39 11.17
CA LEU A 117 -13.92 -13.99 12.02
C LEU A 117 -13.76 -15.51 12.06
N GLU A 118 -13.47 -16.14 10.92
CA GLU A 118 -13.15 -17.56 10.82
C GLU A 118 -11.99 -17.98 11.71
N ARG A 119 -10.84 -17.32 11.58
CA ARG A 119 -9.66 -17.58 12.43
C ARG A 119 -9.93 -17.38 13.92
N GLN A 120 -10.84 -16.48 14.28
CA GLN A 120 -11.20 -16.19 15.67
C GLN A 120 -12.34 -17.08 16.19
N GLY A 121 -12.87 -18.00 15.37
CA GLY A 121 -14.02 -18.84 15.74
C GLY A 121 -15.33 -18.06 15.92
N GLN A 122 -15.44 -16.88 15.31
CA GLN A 122 -16.58 -15.95 15.43
C GLN A 122 -17.50 -15.96 14.19
N LEU A 123 -17.46 -17.02 13.39
CA LEU A 123 -18.35 -17.14 12.23
C LEU A 123 -19.80 -17.34 12.69
N ASN A 124 -20.69 -16.52 12.16
CA ASN A 124 -22.12 -16.75 12.29
C ASN A 124 -22.60 -17.67 11.17
N LEU A 125 -22.87 -18.94 11.50
CA LEU A 125 -23.34 -19.94 10.52
C LEU A 125 -24.75 -19.64 9.99
N LEU A 126 -25.59 -18.94 10.77
CA LEU A 126 -26.96 -18.56 10.39
C LEU A 126 -26.99 -17.31 9.50
N ARG A 127 -25.91 -16.52 9.53
CA ARG A 127 -25.73 -15.31 8.72
C ARG A 127 -24.28 -15.26 8.23
N PRO A 128 -23.92 -16.08 7.24
CA PRO A 128 -22.56 -16.08 6.71
C PRO A 128 -22.24 -14.69 6.12
N PRO A 129 -20.99 -14.22 6.27
CA PRO A 129 -20.58 -12.98 5.63
C PRO A 129 -20.73 -13.12 4.12
N ALA A 130 -21.15 -12.04 3.44
CA ALA A 130 -21.13 -12.00 1.99
C ALA A 130 -19.68 -12.14 1.50
N ILE A 131 -19.33 -13.34 1.02
CA ILE A 131 -18.06 -13.57 0.36
C ILE A 131 -18.23 -13.01 -1.05
N ALA A 132 -17.71 -11.82 -1.30
CA ALA A 132 -17.58 -11.35 -2.67
C ALA A 132 -16.73 -12.41 -3.42
N PRO A 133 -17.12 -12.82 -4.63
CA PRO A 133 -16.26 -13.67 -5.43
C PRO A 133 -14.90 -12.96 -5.53
N ILE A 134 -13.83 -13.67 -5.15
CA ILE A 134 -12.49 -13.24 -5.51
C ILE A 134 -12.53 -13.17 -7.02
N ALA A 135 -12.41 -11.97 -7.60
CA ALA A 135 -12.39 -11.82 -9.04
C ALA A 135 -11.30 -12.77 -9.55
N ALA A 136 -11.71 -13.76 -10.35
CA ALA A 136 -10.83 -14.77 -10.91
C ALA A 136 -9.90 -14.19 -12.01
N ASP A 137 -9.77 -12.86 -12.07
CA ASP A 137 -9.28 -12.11 -13.23
C ASP A 137 -7.88 -11.51 -13.08
N LEU A 138 -7.18 -11.74 -11.95
CA LEU A 138 -5.70 -11.67 -11.97
C LEU A 138 -5.08 -12.84 -12.75
N GLY A 139 -5.89 -13.81 -13.19
CA GLY A 139 -5.54 -14.71 -14.28
C GLY A 139 -5.73 -14.03 -15.63
N ARG A 140 -4.64 -13.44 -16.15
CA ARG A 140 -4.35 -13.13 -17.56
C ARG A 140 -5.57 -13.18 -18.52
N ASP A 141 -6.04 -12.01 -18.95
CA ASP A 141 -6.79 -11.90 -20.22
C ASP A 141 -5.84 -12.28 -21.38
N PRO A 142 -6.08 -13.38 -22.11
CA PRO A 142 -5.23 -13.80 -23.23
C PRO A 142 -5.35 -12.89 -24.46
N THR A 143 -6.20 -11.86 -24.44
CA THR A 143 -6.45 -10.99 -25.60
C THR A 143 -5.91 -9.57 -25.48
N ARG A 144 -5.23 -9.22 -24.37
CA ARG A 144 -4.67 -7.87 -24.19
C ARG A 144 -3.33 -7.70 -24.92
N ILE A 145 -3.40 -7.41 -26.22
CA ILE A 145 -2.29 -6.84 -27.00
C ILE A 145 -2.00 -5.44 -26.45
N GLN A 146 -0.78 -5.22 -25.95
CA GLN A 146 -0.27 -3.89 -25.59
C GLN A 146 0.06 -3.13 -26.89
N PRO A 147 -0.56 -1.98 -27.20
CA PRO A 147 -0.02 -1.11 -28.23
C PRO A 147 1.21 -0.40 -27.68
N THR A 148 2.38 -0.78 -28.19
CA THR A 148 3.61 -0.01 -28.08
C THR A 148 3.49 1.26 -28.89
N LEU A 149 3.49 2.44 -28.26
CA LEU A 149 3.90 3.66 -28.94
C LEU A 149 4.68 4.57 -27.99
N TRP A 150 5.98 4.63 -28.26
CA TRP A 150 6.85 5.74 -27.91
C TRP A 150 6.51 6.94 -28.80
N SER A 151 6.57 8.13 -28.24
CA SER A 151 6.98 9.37 -28.93
C SER A 151 7.52 10.33 -27.88
#